data_AF-A0A800MVA9-F1
#
_entry.id   AF-A0A800MVA9-F1
#
_cell.length_a   1.000
_cell.length_b   1.000
_cell.length_c   1.000
_cell.angle_alpha   90.00
_cell.angle_beta   90.00
_cell.angle_gamma   90.00
#
_symmetry.space_group_name_H-M   'P 1'
#
loop_
_entity.id
_entity.type
_entity.pdbx_description
1 polymer ?
#
loop_
_entity_poly.entity_id
_entity_poly.type
_entity_poly.pdbx_seq_one_letter_code
_entity_poly.pdbx_strand_id
1 'polypeptide(L)'
;MFFIMLASVTLVPALFTLFGRKAFWPKVPKYGAETEVKHSVWGPIARFVVNKPGLSGGIVGIFMLITAFNIFSLDYEFDTVKKFPEDLPSRVGYEIVEARYDKGELAPSTLLIVSDQKLAENDTAAISEKLQEYDEVASVRLSALSEDGKAAKMSVALSINPYSNEAISFMKDLRDDTPELLEEIVWKLSPTIAGSHRK
;
A
#
# COMPACT_ATOMS: atom_id res chain seq x y z
N MET A 1 -21.07 -3.01 17.38
CA MET A 1 -20.89 -2.72 18.82
C MET A 1 -22.18 -2.45 19.57
N PHE A 2 -23.06 -1.57 19.10
CA PHE A 2 -24.33 -1.26 19.76
C PHE A 2 -25.14 -2.49 20.22
N PHE A 3 -25.40 -3.45 19.31
CA PHE A 3 -26.13 -4.68 19.66
C PHE A 3 -25.41 -5.56 20.70
N ILE A 4 -24.08 -5.59 20.69
CA ILE A 4 -23.29 -6.35 21.68
C ILE A 4 -23.42 -5.71 23.06
N MET A 5 -23.36 -4.37 23.14
CA MET A 5 -23.57 -3.65 24.40
C MET A 5 -24.99 -3.88 24.93
N LEU A 6 -25.98 -3.73 24.06
CA LEU A 6 -27.39 -3.91 24.43
C LEU A 6 -27.66 -5.34 24.91
N ALA A 7 -27.15 -6.36 24.21
CA ALA A 7 -27.18 -7.75 24.68
C ALA A 7 -26.40 -7.95 25.98
N SER A 8 -25.22 -7.35 26.16
CA SER A 8 -24.43 -7.50 27.40
C SER A 8 -25.13 -6.90 28.62
N VAL A 9 -25.91 -5.84 28.45
CA VAL A 9 -26.62 -5.17 29.56
C VAL A 9 -28.01 -5.75 29.78
N THR A 10 -28.64 -6.34 28.76
CA THR A 10 -30.01 -6.90 28.88
C THR A 10 -30.01 -8.42 28.94
N LEU A 11 -29.36 -9.09 27.98
CA LEU A 11 -29.36 -10.54 27.84
C LEU A 11 -28.48 -11.22 28.90
N VAL A 12 -27.27 -10.73 29.18
CA VAL A 12 -26.38 -11.38 30.17
C VAL A 12 -27.01 -11.35 31.57
N PRO A 13 -27.56 -10.23 32.08
CA PRO A 13 -28.31 -10.26 33.34
C PRO A 13 -29.55 -11.14 33.29
N ALA A 14 -30.33 -11.12 32.19
CA ALA A 14 -31.51 -11.97 32.05
C ALA A 14 -31.17 -13.48 32.04
N LEU A 15 -30.04 -13.87 31.46
CA LEU A 15 -29.57 -15.26 31.50
C LEU A 15 -29.09 -15.62 32.92
N PHE A 16 -28.43 -14.70 33.63
CA PHE A 16 -28.05 -14.92 35.03
C PHE A 16 -29.26 -15.01 35.97
N THR A 17 -30.34 -14.27 35.72
CA THR A 17 -31.58 -14.42 36.49
C THR A 17 -32.28 -15.75 36.16
N LEU A 18 -32.29 -16.16 34.89
CA LEU A 18 -32.92 -17.42 34.45
C LEU A 18 -32.20 -18.67 34.99
N PHE A 19 -30.87 -18.73 34.88
CA PHE A 19 -30.07 -19.90 35.31
C PHE A 19 -29.59 -19.81 36.76
N GLY A 20 -29.66 -18.63 37.38
CA GLY A 20 -29.28 -18.39 38.77
C GLY A 20 -27.84 -18.81 39.07
N ARG A 21 -27.61 -19.36 40.27
CA ARG A 21 -26.28 -19.77 40.76
C ARG A 21 -25.60 -20.87 39.93
N LYS A 22 -26.38 -21.68 39.20
CA LYS A 22 -25.83 -22.73 38.32
C LYS A 22 -25.09 -22.16 37.12
N ALA A 23 -25.31 -20.88 36.77
CA ALA A 23 -24.56 -20.20 35.73
C ALA A 23 -23.05 -20.08 36.05
N PHE A 24 -22.65 -20.23 37.33
CA PHE A 24 -21.25 -20.20 37.77
C PHE A 24 -20.59 -21.59 37.81
N TRP A 25 -21.20 -22.62 37.21
CA TRP A 25 -20.56 -23.93 37.07
C TRP A 25 -19.25 -23.80 36.26
N PRO A 26 -18.12 -24.43 36.66
CA PRO A 26 -17.98 -25.49 37.67
C PRO A 26 -17.76 -25.04 39.12
N LYS A 27 -17.54 -23.74 39.38
CA LYS A 27 -17.30 -23.21 40.75
C LYS A 27 -18.50 -22.40 41.24
N VAL A 28 -19.59 -23.11 41.54
CA VAL A 28 -20.82 -22.51 42.05
C VAL A 28 -20.61 -21.96 43.48
N PRO A 29 -20.85 -20.66 43.74
CA PRO A 29 -20.66 -20.06 45.05
C PRO A 29 -21.68 -20.59 46.09
N LYS A 30 -21.19 -20.91 47.30
CA LYS A 30 -22.01 -21.34 48.44
C LYS A 30 -22.26 -20.18 49.41
N TYR A 31 -23.44 -20.13 50.02
CA TYR A 31 -23.76 -19.12 51.04
C TYR A 31 -22.86 -19.30 52.27
N GLY A 32 -22.36 -18.18 52.81
CA GLY A 32 -21.50 -18.18 54.01
C GLY A 32 -20.06 -18.66 53.77
N ALA A 33 -19.66 -18.89 52.51
CA ALA A 33 -18.24 -19.12 52.21
C ALA A 33 -17.49 -17.79 52.45
N GLU A 34 -16.64 -17.77 53.46
CA GLU A 34 -15.70 -16.66 53.64
C GLU A 34 -14.89 -16.52 52.36
N THR A 35 -14.82 -15.29 51.84
CA THR A 35 -13.93 -14.95 50.74
C THR A 35 -12.51 -15.17 51.23
N GLU A 36 -11.96 -16.35 51.00
CA GLU A 36 -10.53 -16.55 51.06
C GLU A 36 -9.93 -15.57 50.05
N VAL A 37 -9.40 -14.46 50.57
CA VAL A 37 -8.58 -13.54 49.80
C VAL A 37 -7.29 -14.30 49.52
N LYS A 38 -7.32 -15.13 48.49
CA LYS A 38 -6.12 -15.79 47.98
C LYS A 38 -5.07 -14.71 47.79
N HIS A 39 -3.87 -14.94 48.31
CA HIS A 39 -2.70 -14.12 48.03
C HIS A 39 -2.54 -14.00 46.52
N SER A 40 -3.10 -12.92 46.00
CA SER A 40 -3.16 -12.66 44.59
C SER A 40 -1.77 -12.28 44.16
N VAL A 41 -1.23 -12.98 43.16
CA VAL A 41 0.07 -12.65 42.52
C VAL A 41 0.11 -11.18 42.10
N TRP A 42 -1.07 -10.57 41.87
CA TRP A 42 -1.27 -9.17 41.53
C TRP A 42 -1.04 -8.18 42.68
N GLY A 43 -1.17 -8.59 43.94
CA GLY A 43 -0.99 -7.70 45.10
C GLY A 43 0.43 -7.10 45.18
N PRO A 44 1.48 -7.93 45.14
CA PRO A 44 2.86 -7.47 45.08
C PRO A 44 3.17 -6.63 43.84
N ILE A 45 2.64 -7.00 42.67
CA ILE A 45 2.82 -6.28 41.40
C ILE A 45 2.21 -4.87 41.51
N ALA A 46 0.98 -4.76 42.01
CA ALA A 46 0.32 -3.48 42.22
C ALA A 46 1.10 -2.59 43.20
N ARG A 47 1.59 -3.16 44.32
CA ARG A 47 2.44 -2.42 45.27
C ARG A 47 3.75 -1.94 44.62
N PHE A 48 4.38 -2.76 43.78
CA PHE A 48 5.61 -2.37 43.08
C PHE A 48 5.37 -1.19 42.13
N VAL A 49 4.30 -1.24 41.33
CA VAL A 49 3.94 -0.16 40.39
C VAL A 49 3.63 1.14 41.14
N VAL A 50 2.84 1.07 42.22
CA VAL A 50 2.45 2.27 43.00
C VAL A 50 3.64 2.86 43.76
N ASN A 51 4.50 2.04 44.36
CA ASN A 51 5.64 2.52 45.14
C ASN A 51 6.80 3.00 44.26
N LYS A 52 6.90 2.52 43.01
CA LYS A 52 7.96 2.88 42.06
C LYS A 52 7.40 3.18 40.66
N PRO A 53 6.59 4.25 40.50
CA PRO A 53 5.93 4.55 39.24
C PRO A 53 6.93 4.90 38.13
N GLY A 54 8.01 5.64 38.44
CA GLY A 54 9.05 5.98 37.46
C GLY A 54 9.83 4.78 36.94
N LEU A 55 10.13 3.80 37.81
CA LEU A 55 10.86 2.59 37.42
C LEU A 55 9.96 1.65 36.59
N SER A 56 8.73 1.40 37.05
CA SER A 56 7.78 0.54 36.33
C SER A 56 7.38 1.14 34.98
N GLY A 57 7.08 2.44 34.93
CA GLY A 57 6.82 3.18 33.70
C GLY A 57 8.04 3.21 32.77
N GLY A 58 9.25 3.41 33.30
CA GLY A 58 10.48 3.37 32.52
C GLY A 58 10.74 2.01 31.88
N ILE A 59 10.53 0.90 32.62
CA ILE A 59 10.68 -0.46 32.07
C ILE A 59 9.69 -0.70 30.94
N VAL A 60 8.41 -0.39 31.14
CA VAL A 60 7.38 -0.56 30.10
C VAL A 60 7.64 0.34 28.91
N GLY A 61 8.04 1.60 29.15
CA GLY A 61 8.38 2.56 28.11
C GLY A 61 9.55 2.11 27.27
N ILE A 62 10.64 1.64 27.88
CA ILE A 62 11.80 1.08 27.19
C ILE A 62 11.38 -0.15 26.37
N PHE A 63 10.60 -1.05 26.95
CA PHE A 63 10.08 -2.22 26.23
C PHE A 63 9.25 -1.81 25.00
N MET A 64 8.34 -0.84 25.16
CA MET A 64 7.57 -0.31 24.03
C MET A 64 8.46 0.32 22.98
N LEU A 65 9.46 1.11 23.36
CA LEU A 65 10.41 1.72 22.42
C LEU A 65 11.19 0.66 21.64
N ILE A 66 11.65 -0.40 22.29
CA ILE A 66 12.33 -1.51 21.63
C ILE A 66 11.40 -2.19 20.62
N THR A 67 10.15 -2.48 21.00
CA THR A 67 9.19 -3.10 20.07
C THR A 67 8.78 -2.17 18.93
N ALA A 68 8.67 -0.86 19.20
CA ALA A 68 8.33 0.14 18.22
C ALA A 68 9.49 0.43 17.27
N PHE A 69 10.74 0.17 17.67
CA PHE A 69 11.92 0.41 16.85
C PHE A 69 11.88 -0.34 15.50
N ASN A 70 11.19 -1.47 15.43
CA ASN A 70 11.03 -2.23 14.18
C ASN A 70 10.24 -1.48 13.09
N ILE A 71 9.58 -0.36 13.41
CA ILE A 71 8.90 0.49 12.43
C ILE A 71 9.83 0.99 11.30
N PHE A 72 11.12 1.15 11.58
CA PHE A 72 12.11 1.59 10.59
C PHE A 72 12.48 0.48 9.58
N SER A 73 12.05 -0.76 9.81
CA SER A 73 12.26 -1.90 8.91
C SER A 73 10.98 -2.24 8.12
N LEU A 74 10.03 -1.30 8.04
CA LEU A 74 8.81 -1.49 7.25
C LEU A 74 9.10 -1.29 5.76
N ASP A 75 8.98 -2.37 4.99
CA ASP A 75 8.97 -2.33 3.54
C ASP A 75 7.53 -2.26 3.02
N TYR A 76 7.27 -1.32 2.12
CA TYR A 76 5.96 -1.20 1.47
C TYR A 76 5.89 -2.13 0.26
N GLU A 77 4.92 -3.04 0.26
CA GLU A 77 4.64 -3.94 -0.85
C GLU A 77 3.28 -3.59 -1.46
N PHE A 78 3.30 -3.08 -2.70
CA PHE A 78 2.10 -2.74 -3.44
C PHE A 78 1.67 -3.84 -4.41
N ASP A 79 2.51 -4.85 -4.65
CA ASP A 79 2.14 -6.02 -5.41
C ASP A 79 1.13 -6.87 -4.64
N THR A 80 -0.11 -6.87 -5.14
CA THR A 80 -1.21 -7.64 -4.53
C THR A 80 -1.04 -9.15 -4.66
N VAL A 81 -0.31 -9.63 -5.68
CA VAL A 81 -0.08 -11.06 -5.90
C VAL A 81 0.75 -11.64 -4.75
N LYS A 82 1.74 -10.88 -4.27
CA LYS A 82 2.57 -11.27 -3.14
C LYS A 82 1.85 -11.36 -1.80
N LYS A 83 0.61 -10.83 -1.69
CA LYS A 83 -0.22 -10.96 -0.47
C LYS A 83 -0.83 -12.36 -0.31
N PHE A 84 -0.84 -13.16 -1.37
CA PHE A 84 -1.30 -14.54 -1.31
C PHE A 84 -0.21 -15.49 -0.82
N PRO A 85 -0.54 -16.63 -0.18
CA PRO A 85 0.42 -17.66 0.18
C PRO A 85 1.28 -18.09 -1.02
N GLU A 86 2.57 -18.30 -0.79
CA GLU A 86 3.54 -18.65 -1.84
C GLU A 86 3.19 -19.97 -2.56
N ASP A 87 2.52 -20.88 -1.86
CA ASP A 87 2.12 -22.19 -2.37
C ASP A 87 0.75 -22.20 -3.07
N LEU A 88 0.08 -21.05 -3.18
CA LEU A 88 -1.21 -20.94 -3.86
C LEU A 88 -1.01 -21.18 -5.38
N PRO A 89 -1.69 -22.19 -5.99
CA PRO A 89 -1.45 -22.54 -7.39
C PRO A 89 -1.62 -21.39 -8.40
N SER A 90 -2.55 -20.47 -8.14
CA SER A 90 -2.74 -19.28 -8.98
C SER A 90 -1.60 -18.28 -8.87
N ARG A 91 -0.96 -18.15 -7.70
CA ARG A 91 0.23 -17.31 -7.51
C ARG A 91 1.43 -17.93 -8.23
N VAL A 92 1.66 -19.23 -8.04
CA VAL A 92 2.74 -19.96 -8.75
C VAL A 92 2.57 -19.86 -10.26
N GLY A 93 1.34 -20.03 -10.77
CA GLY A 93 1.04 -19.85 -12.18
C GLY A 93 1.35 -18.43 -12.69
N TYR A 94 1.01 -17.41 -11.91
CA TYR A 94 1.35 -16.02 -12.23
C TYR A 94 2.86 -15.79 -12.29
N GLU A 95 3.61 -16.26 -11.27
CA GLU A 95 5.07 -16.11 -11.20
C GLU A 95 5.78 -16.83 -12.38
N ILE A 96 5.26 -17.97 -12.84
CA ILE A 96 5.78 -18.66 -14.03
C ILE A 96 5.62 -17.78 -15.28
N VAL A 97 4.47 -17.10 -15.43
CA VAL A 97 4.24 -16.19 -16.56
C VAL A 97 5.14 -14.96 -16.43
N GLU A 98 5.23 -14.36 -15.25
CA GLU A 98 6.10 -13.20 -14.96
C GLU A 98 7.58 -13.51 -15.23
N ALA A 99 8.02 -14.76 -15.09
CA ALA A 99 9.40 -15.17 -15.40
C ALA A 99 9.70 -15.31 -16.91
N ARG A 100 8.67 -15.28 -17.77
CA ARG A 100 8.79 -15.51 -19.22
C ARG A 100 8.46 -14.28 -20.08
N TYR A 101 7.81 -13.29 -19.48
CA TYR A 101 7.39 -12.05 -20.12
C TYR A 101 7.91 -10.86 -19.31
N ASP A 102 7.99 -9.70 -19.92
CA ASP A 102 8.29 -8.49 -19.16
C ASP A 102 7.15 -8.21 -18.18
N LYS A 103 7.50 -7.78 -16.97
CA LYS A 103 6.54 -7.69 -15.86
C LYS A 103 5.41 -6.70 -16.15
N GLY A 104 5.72 -5.62 -16.87
CA GLY A 104 4.75 -4.65 -17.34
C GLY A 104 3.88 -5.12 -18.50
N GLU A 105 4.18 -6.23 -19.18
CA GLU A 105 3.24 -6.79 -20.17
C GLU A 105 2.02 -7.41 -19.50
N LEU A 106 2.17 -7.92 -18.27
CA LEU A 106 1.06 -8.47 -17.49
C LEU A 106 0.15 -7.38 -16.92
N ALA A 107 0.68 -6.17 -16.76
CA ALA A 107 -0.04 -5.01 -16.24
C ALA A 107 0.52 -3.71 -16.86
N PRO A 108 0.18 -3.40 -18.12
CA PRO A 108 0.75 -2.25 -18.81
C PRO A 108 0.27 -0.93 -18.23
N SER A 109 1.20 0.02 -18.11
CA SER A 109 0.92 1.39 -17.71
C SER A 109 0.33 2.17 -18.89
N THR A 110 -0.65 3.02 -18.62
CA THR A 110 -1.21 3.91 -19.63
C THR A 110 -0.56 5.28 -19.52
N LEU A 111 0.07 5.73 -20.60
CA LEU A 111 0.54 7.10 -20.75
C LEU A 111 -0.45 7.89 -21.61
N LEU A 112 -0.92 9.03 -21.09
CA LEU A 112 -1.77 9.97 -21.80
C LEU A 112 -0.97 11.23 -22.09
N ILE A 113 -0.76 11.50 -23.37
CA ILE A 113 -0.07 12.70 -23.85
C ILE A 113 -1.13 13.65 -24.39
N VAL A 114 -1.13 14.88 -23.89
CA VAL A 114 -2.08 15.92 -24.32
C VAL A 114 -1.27 17.12 -24.83
N SER A 115 -1.64 17.61 -26.01
CA SER A 115 -1.00 18.74 -26.67
C SER A 115 -2.04 19.76 -27.13
N ASP A 116 -1.67 21.04 -27.15
CA ASP A 116 -2.52 22.08 -27.73
C ASP A 116 -2.58 21.99 -29.27
N GLN A 117 -1.57 21.37 -29.87
CA GLN A 117 -1.45 21.16 -31.31
C GLN A 117 -1.81 19.72 -31.70
N LYS A 118 -2.15 19.50 -32.97
CA LYS A 118 -2.40 18.16 -33.49
C LYS A 118 -1.10 17.36 -33.48
N LEU A 119 -1.12 16.21 -32.84
CA LEU A 119 -0.04 15.24 -32.85
C LEU A 119 -0.01 14.54 -34.22
N ALA A 120 1.13 14.64 -34.90
CA ALA A 120 1.40 13.87 -36.10
C ALA A 120 1.87 12.46 -35.74
N GLU A 121 1.76 11.52 -36.69
CA GLU A 121 2.28 10.15 -36.50
C GLU A 121 3.78 10.14 -36.15
N ASN A 122 4.56 11.03 -36.78
CA ASN A 122 5.99 11.19 -36.49
C ASN A 122 6.27 11.62 -35.04
N ASP A 123 5.38 12.44 -34.44
CA ASP A 123 5.56 12.91 -33.07
C ASP A 123 5.37 11.75 -32.09
N THR A 124 4.34 10.92 -32.32
CA THR A 124 4.11 9.72 -31.51
C THR A 124 5.21 8.68 -31.66
N ALA A 125 5.82 8.58 -32.84
CA ALA A 125 6.96 7.69 -33.06
C ALA A 125 8.21 8.18 -32.30
N ALA A 126 8.51 9.48 -32.36
CA ALA A 126 9.65 10.07 -31.65
C ALA A 126 9.53 9.93 -30.12
N ILE A 127 8.32 10.13 -29.57
CA ILE A 127 8.06 9.92 -28.14
C ILE A 127 8.25 8.46 -27.75
N SER A 128 7.78 7.53 -28.60
CA SER A 128 7.95 6.09 -28.35
C SER A 128 9.42 5.68 -28.36
N GLU A 129 10.23 6.22 -29.28
CA GLU A 129 11.67 5.97 -29.36
C GLU A 129 12.39 6.50 -28.11
N LYS A 130 12.12 7.75 -27.70
CA LYS A 130 12.72 8.36 -26.50
C LYS A 130 12.37 7.59 -25.23
N LEU A 131 11.12 7.14 -25.09
CA LEU A 131 10.71 6.33 -23.93
C LEU A 131 11.39 4.96 -23.89
N GLN A 132 11.75 4.40 -25.04
CA GLN A 132 12.49 3.13 -25.12
C GLN A 132 13.99 3.28 -24.83
N GLU A 133 14.51 4.51 -24.66
CA GLU A 133 15.89 4.73 -24.19
C GLU A 133 16.05 4.41 -22.69
N TYR A 134 14.95 4.35 -21.93
CA TYR A 134 14.97 3.98 -20.52
C TYR A 134 15.01 2.45 -20.36
N ASP A 135 15.97 1.94 -19.58
CA ASP A 135 16.13 0.51 -19.31
C ASP A 135 14.88 -0.09 -18.61
N GLU A 136 14.13 0.75 -17.89
CA GLU A 136 12.89 0.39 -17.19
C GLU A 136 11.69 0.19 -18.15
N VAL A 137 11.81 0.58 -19.43
CA VAL A 137 10.74 0.50 -20.43
C VAL A 137 11.04 -0.62 -21.44
N ALA A 138 10.24 -1.68 -21.44
CA ALA A 138 10.39 -2.80 -22.35
C ALA A 138 9.75 -2.53 -23.73
N SER A 139 8.55 -1.94 -23.75
CA SER A 139 7.93 -1.53 -25.01
C SER A 139 6.91 -0.42 -24.85
N VAL A 140 6.73 0.36 -25.92
CA VAL A 140 5.74 1.43 -26.01
C VAL A 140 4.90 1.22 -27.27
N ARG A 141 3.57 1.26 -27.13
CA ARG A 141 2.63 1.05 -28.23
C ARG A 141 1.55 2.12 -28.25
N LEU A 142 1.36 2.78 -29.39
CA LEU A 142 0.22 3.68 -29.58
C LEU A 142 -1.08 2.87 -29.53
N SER A 143 -1.97 3.24 -28.62
CA SER A 143 -3.27 2.57 -28.42
C SER A 143 -4.42 3.31 -29.10
N ALA A 144 -4.43 4.64 -29.01
CA ALA A 144 -5.45 5.48 -29.64
C ALA A 144 -4.99 6.93 -29.79
N LEU A 145 -5.60 7.66 -30.72
CA LEU A 145 -5.56 9.11 -30.84
C LEU A 145 -6.98 9.65 -30.62
N SER A 146 -7.09 10.85 -30.04
CA SER A 146 -8.37 11.55 -29.92
C SER A 146 -8.88 12.00 -31.30
N GLU A 147 -10.19 12.23 -31.41
CA GLU A 147 -10.82 12.67 -32.68
C GLU A 147 -10.25 13.99 -33.21
N ASP A 148 -9.87 14.89 -32.30
CA ASP A 148 -9.23 16.17 -32.64
C ASP A 148 -7.72 16.05 -32.90
N GLY A 149 -7.13 14.88 -32.65
CA GLY A 149 -5.71 14.58 -32.80
C GLY A 149 -4.82 15.24 -31.75
N LYS A 150 -5.40 15.79 -30.67
CA LYS A 150 -4.66 16.53 -29.62
C LYS A 150 -4.22 15.68 -28.44
N ALA A 151 -4.74 14.46 -28.32
CA ALA A 151 -4.35 13.53 -27.27
C ALA A 151 -3.99 12.17 -27.85
N ALA A 152 -2.90 11.59 -27.36
CA ALA A 152 -2.47 10.24 -27.67
C ALA A 152 -2.52 9.38 -26.40
N LYS A 153 -3.10 8.20 -26.53
CA LYS A 153 -3.05 7.15 -25.51
C LYS A 153 -2.01 6.12 -25.93
N MET A 154 -1.01 5.92 -25.09
CA MET A 154 0.04 4.93 -25.28
C MET A 154 -0.01 3.89 -24.15
N SER A 155 0.23 2.64 -24.51
CA SER A 155 0.44 1.54 -23.59
C SER A 155 1.93 1.33 -23.44
N VAL A 156 2.43 1.40 -22.20
CA VAL A 156 3.83 1.24 -21.84
C VAL A 156 3.97 -0.04 -21.02
N ALA A 157 4.72 -1.00 -21.52
CA ALA A 157 5.13 -2.17 -20.76
C ALA A 157 6.49 -1.87 -20.13
N LEU A 158 6.56 -1.89 -18.79
CA LEU A 158 7.79 -1.77 -18.03
C LEU A 158 8.54 -3.12 -17.97
N SER A 159 9.87 -3.07 -17.96
CA SER A 159 10.71 -4.26 -17.72
C SER A 159 10.68 -4.70 -16.24
N ILE A 160 10.43 -3.74 -15.34
CA ILE A 160 10.26 -3.93 -13.89
C ILE A 160 8.79 -4.12 -13.49
N ASN A 161 8.55 -4.62 -12.27
CA ASN A 161 7.18 -4.85 -11.77
C ASN A 161 6.47 -3.49 -11.62
N PRO A 162 5.34 -3.25 -12.32
CA PRO A 162 4.67 -1.95 -12.34
C PRO A 162 4.06 -1.54 -10.99
N TYR A 163 3.93 -2.48 -10.06
CA TYR A 163 3.47 -2.25 -8.69
C TYR A 163 4.64 -2.20 -7.68
N SER A 164 5.90 -2.21 -8.13
CA SER A 164 7.05 -2.03 -7.23
C SER A 164 7.26 -0.56 -6.87
N ASN A 165 7.91 -0.31 -5.72
CA ASN A 165 8.34 1.05 -5.32
C ASN A 165 9.29 1.67 -6.36
N GLU A 166 10.10 0.85 -7.00
CA GLU A 166 11.01 1.25 -8.09
C GLU A 166 10.23 1.79 -9.28
N ALA A 167 9.24 1.03 -9.79
CA ALA A 167 8.41 1.48 -10.91
C ALA A 167 7.58 2.72 -10.57
N ILE A 168 7.03 2.79 -9.35
CA ILE A 168 6.27 3.97 -8.92
C ILE A 168 7.16 5.21 -8.85
N SER A 169 8.41 5.06 -8.39
CA SER A 169 9.40 6.16 -8.35
C SER A 169 9.78 6.56 -9.77
N PHE A 170 10.13 5.60 -10.63
CA PHE A 170 10.43 5.84 -12.04
C PHE A 170 9.29 6.58 -12.76
N MET A 171 8.05 6.14 -12.61
CA MET A 171 6.89 6.79 -13.23
C MET A 171 6.64 8.20 -12.68
N LYS A 172 6.99 8.45 -11.42
CA LYS A 172 6.94 9.79 -10.83
C LYS A 172 8.01 10.69 -11.45
N ASP A 173 9.24 10.21 -11.52
CA ASP A 173 10.37 10.94 -12.10
C ASP A 173 10.11 11.23 -13.58
N LEU A 174 9.65 10.25 -14.35
CA LEU A 174 9.25 10.40 -15.75
C LEU A 174 8.16 11.49 -15.93
N ARG A 175 7.18 11.54 -15.03
CA ARG A 175 6.13 12.56 -15.06
C ARG A 175 6.68 13.95 -14.71
N ASP A 176 7.59 14.03 -13.76
CA ASP A 176 8.16 15.28 -13.29
C ASP A 176 9.15 15.86 -14.34
N ASP A 177 9.85 15.00 -15.10
CA ASP A 177 10.77 15.35 -16.20
C ASP A 177 10.06 15.57 -17.55
N THR A 178 8.77 15.24 -17.64
CA THR A 178 7.96 15.39 -18.87
C THR A 178 8.03 16.79 -19.50
N PRO A 179 8.04 17.91 -18.76
CA PRO A 179 8.18 19.24 -19.36
C PRO A 179 9.47 19.39 -20.18
N GLU A 180 10.60 18.90 -19.66
CA GLU A 180 11.89 18.98 -20.35
C GLU A 180 11.95 18.04 -21.56
N LEU A 181 11.40 16.82 -21.41
CA LEU A 181 11.29 15.85 -22.51
C LEU A 181 10.43 16.39 -23.66
N LEU A 182 9.31 17.04 -23.34
CA LEU A 182 8.43 17.63 -24.35
C LEU A 182 9.06 18.87 -25.00
N GLU A 183 9.81 19.70 -24.28
CA GLU A 183 10.55 20.82 -24.86
C GLU A 183 11.63 20.33 -25.84
N GLU A 184 12.37 19.27 -25.51
CA GLU A 184 13.39 18.69 -26.38
C GLU A 184 12.79 18.07 -27.65
N ILE A 185 11.64 17.41 -27.52
CA ILE A 185 10.90 16.80 -28.63
C ILE A 185 10.27 17.88 -29.53
N VAL A 186 9.65 18.92 -28.95
CA VAL A 186 9.10 20.07 -29.69
C VAL A 186 10.21 20.84 -30.41
N TRP A 187 11.38 21.01 -29.80
CA TRP A 187 12.54 21.66 -30.41
C TRP A 187 13.05 20.90 -31.64
N LYS A 188 13.08 19.56 -31.57
CA LYS A 188 13.50 18.68 -32.66
C LYS A 188 12.46 18.62 -33.80
N LEU A 189 11.17 18.82 -33.49
CA LEU A 189 10.05 18.75 -34.43
C LEU A 189 9.66 20.11 -35.05
N SER A 190 10.16 21.24 -34.54
CA SER A 190 9.92 22.58 -35.13
C SER A 190 11.11 23.52 -34.97
N PRO A 191 12.15 23.43 -35.83
CA PRO A 191 13.29 24.35 -35.81
C PRO A 191 12.93 25.81 -36.17
N THR A 192 11.70 26.08 -36.61
CA THR A 192 11.31 27.36 -37.22
C THR A 192 10.87 28.45 -36.22
N ILE A 193 10.61 28.12 -34.95
CA ILE A 193 9.97 29.08 -34.01
C ILE A 193 10.96 29.82 -33.08
N ALA A 194 12.20 29.36 -32.90
CA ALA A 194 13.17 30.07 -32.03
C ALA A 194 13.70 31.41 -32.58
N GLY A 195 13.31 31.82 -33.79
CA GLY A 195 13.80 33.06 -34.39
C GLY A 195 13.11 34.36 -33.94
N SER A 196 12.01 34.31 -33.17
CA SER A 196 11.13 35.49 -33.01
C SER A 196 11.11 36.18 -31.63
N HIS A 197 11.86 35.72 -30.64
CA HIS A 197 11.93 36.40 -29.33
C HIS A 197 13.37 36.78 -28.95
N ARG A 198 13.98 37.63 -29.80
CA ARG A 198 15.00 38.59 -29.36
C ARG A 198 14.76 39.93 -30.07
N LYS A 199 13.93 40.77 -29.46
CA LYS A 199 14.13 42.21 -29.34
C LYS A 199 13.49 42.69 -28.04
#